data_AF-A0A8T4WHC0-F1
#
_entry.id   AF-A0A8T4WHC0-F1
#
_cell.length_a   1.000
_cell.length_b   1.000
_cell.length_c   1.000
_cell.angle_alpha   90.00
_cell.angle_beta   90.00
_cell.angle_gamma   90.00
#
_symmetry.space_group_name_H-M   'P 1'
#
loop_
_entity.id
_entity.type
_entity.pdbx_description
1 polymer ?
#
loop_
_entity_poly.entity_id
_entity_poly.type
_entity_poly.pdbx_seq_one_letter_code
_entity_poly.pdbx_strand_id
1 'polypeptide(L)'
;LGVFATSAVNIVREEVEEGLSGSATMEPVHRSISEGKSEVRDIVTKASRGAIRAINRTTGQLQGKLFKMYTRVQELETSAEDLRSQVREWRSRANELEDLIQSKEQSVSRLEFRISQMKEDHNELEAILDEKDEEISALRGQLSEARSQIEQKEELIASLDAAEELVDDYEKRTKELSSVKGQLTEMEEKVSQKEERISTLEDDLQGLREDNAALKETIDELSDELASARGTAKSRKSEIESLEKQLRELRARWEMLYQVAEEEPDFKAYFLIADKEHTWLPLTHLSKALGIPTVRLRRDLQRFVDVGLIELEGDKIRPRKLSEVAEEVSGAEERTFQKARESILGDVSEEEPKDSTELEGTTKSEDEAEPENGTAIDDSEEETSEDIEKS
;
A
#
# COMPACT_ATOMS: atom_id res chain seq x y z
N LEU A 1 240.81 -50.45 -45.41
CA LEU A 1 240.59 -51.65 -46.25
C LEU A 1 239.43 -52.46 -45.67
N GLY A 2 238.30 -52.50 -46.39
CA GLY A 2 237.50 -53.73 -46.53
C GLY A 2 236.26 -53.92 -45.65
N VAL A 3 236.31 -53.77 -44.32
CA VAL A 3 235.33 -54.45 -43.45
C VAL A 3 234.37 -53.52 -42.65
N PHE A 4 234.68 -52.22 -42.54
CA PHE A 4 233.90 -51.30 -41.69
C PHE A 4 232.70 -50.59 -42.35
N ALA A 5 232.50 -50.70 -43.67
CA ALA A 5 231.38 -50.04 -44.36
C ALA A 5 230.15 -50.94 -44.52
N THR A 6 230.31 -52.27 -44.50
CA THR A 6 229.23 -53.23 -44.78
C THR A 6 228.41 -53.59 -43.54
N SER A 7 228.97 -53.49 -42.33
CA SER A 7 228.24 -53.80 -41.09
C SER A 7 227.35 -52.65 -40.61
N ALA A 8 227.71 -51.39 -40.89
CA ALA A 8 226.90 -50.23 -40.51
C ALA A 8 225.64 -50.09 -41.36
N VAL A 9 225.67 -50.53 -42.62
CA VAL A 9 224.50 -50.49 -43.52
C VAL A 9 223.47 -51.57 -43.16
N ASN A 10 223.89 -52.72 -42.66
CA ASN A 10 222.94 -53.77 -42.24
C ASN A 10 222.22 -53.42 -40.93
N ILE A 11 222.89 -52.77 -39.96
CA ILE A 11 222.23 -52.36 -38.70
C ILE A 11 221.18 -51.27 -38.96
N VAL A 12 221.47 -50.27 -39.80
CA VAL A 12 220.50 -49.23 -40.14
C VAL A 12 219.33 -49.78 -40.97
N ARG A 13 219.54 -50.84 -41.76
CA ARG A 13 218.45 -51.47 -42.52
C ARG A 13 217.51 -52.27 -41.62
N GLU A 14 218.04 -52.99 -40.62
CA GLU A 14 217.25 -53.75 -39.65
C GLU A 14 216.43 -52.81 -38.73
N GLU A 15 217.01 -51.67 -38.33
CA GLU A 15 216.31 -50.67 -37.50
C GLU A 15 215.22 -49.88 -38.26
N VAL A 16 215.37 -49.73 -39.58
CA VAL A 16 214.34 -49.09 -40.43
C VAL A 16 213.25 -50.08 -40.86
N GLU A 17 213.55 -51.38 -41.00
CA GLU A 17 212.54 -52.42 -41.30
C GLU A 17 211.72 -52.81 -40.05
N GLU A 18 212.28 -52.78 -38.84
CA GLU A 18 211.48 -52.93 -37.59
C GLU A 18 210.66 -51.67 -37.25
N GLY A 19 211.14 -50.47 -37.63
CA GLY A 19 210.43 -49.20 -37.41
C GLY A 19 209.24 -48.93 -38.35
N LEU A 20 209.06 -49.71 -39.42
CA LEU A 20 208.08 -49.42 -40.49
C LEU A 20 207.19 -50.61 -40.89
N SER A 21 206.83 -51.51 -39.96
CA SER A 21 205.76 -52.50 -40.22
C SER A 21 204.37 -51.91 -39.95
N GLY A 22 203.57 -51.75 -41.01
CA GLY A 22 202.25 -51.10 -41.00
C GLY A 22 201.15 -51.77 -40.17
N SER A 23 201.42 -52.88 -39.46
CA SER A 23 200.45 -53.50 -38.54
C SER A 23 200.49 -52.89 -37.13
N ALA A 24 201.65 -52.41 -36.67
CA ALA A 24 201.79 -51.83 -35.32
C ALA A 24 201.17 -50.41 -35.21
N THR A 25 201.12 -49.64 -36.31
CA THR A 25 200.55 -48.28 -36.31
C THR A 25 199.03 -48.22 -36.43
N MET A 26 198.38 -49.30 -36.91
CA MET A 26 196.92 -49.31 -37.19
C MET A 26 196.07 -49.97 -36.10
N GLU A 27 196.67 -50.66 -35.14
CA GLU A 27 195.98 -51.28 -34.02
C GLU A 27 195.24 -50.30 -33.08
N PRO A 28 195.78 -49.10 -32.77
CA PRO A 28 195.04 -48.09 -32.00
C PRO A 28 193.77 -47.64 -32.73
N VAL A 29 193.87 -47.42 -34.04
CA VAL A 29 192.74 -47.00 -34.88
C VAL A 29 191.66 -48.07 -34.93
N HIS A 30 192.04 -49.33 -35.08
CA HIS A 30 191.10 -50.45 -35.10
C HIS A 30 190.38 -50.62 -33.76
N ARG A 31 191.07 -50.40 -32.64
CA ARG A 31 190.50 -50.40 -31.30
C ARG A 31 189.51 -49.24 -31.11
N SER A 32 189.87 -48.02 -31.51
CA SER A 32 188.99 -46.86 -31.45
C SER A 32 187.76 -46.97 -32.36
N ILE A 33 187.88 -47.59 -33.54
CA ILE A 33 186.72 -47.86 -34.42
C ILE A 33 185.81 -48.92 -33.80
N SER A 34 186.38 -49.96 -33.18
CA SER A 34 185.61 -50.99 -32.46
C SER A 34 184.86 -50.39 -31.28
N GLU A 35 185.53 -49.59 -30.46
CA GLU A 35 184.93 -48.83 -29.36
C GLU A 35 183.87 -47.87 -29.88
N GLY A 36 184.17 -47.04 -30.89
CA GLY A 36 183.22 -46.12 -31.50
C GLY A 36 182.00 -46.84 -32.09
N LYS A 37 182.17 -48.01 -32.70
CA LYS A 37 181.06 -48.83 -33.20
C LYS A 37 180.23 -49.43 -32.06
N SER A 38 180.86 -49.82 -30.96
CA SER A 38 180.19 -50.28 -29.75
C SER A 38 179.39 -49.14 -29.10
N GLU A 39 179.99 -47.96 -28.96
CA GLU A 39 179.36 -46.75 -28.46
C GLU A 39 178.20 -46.31 -29.36
N VAL A 40 178.37 -46.28 -30.68
CA VAL A 40 177.29 -45.98 -31.62
C VAL A 40 176.16 -47.00 -31.47
N ARG A 41 176.48 -48.29 -31.32
CA ARG A 41 175.46 -49.32 -31.08
C ARG A 41 174.76 -49.12 -29.74
N ASP A 42 175.47 -48.77 -28.68
CA ASP A 42 174.90 -48.49 -27.36
C ASP A 42 174.04 -47.21 -27.37
N ILE A 43 174.50 -46.15 -28.04
CA ILE A 43 173.74 -44.91 -28.26
C ILE A 43 172.47 -45.22 -29.05
N VAL A 44 172.56 -45.95 -30.17
CA VAL A 44 171.39 -46.30 -31.00
C VAL A 44 170.43 -47.18 -30.22
N THR A 45 170.90 -48.14 -29.42
CA THR A 45 170.03 -49.00 -28.60
C THR A 45 169.40 -48.25 -27.43
N LYS A 46 170.14 -47.36 -26.76
CA LYS A 46 169.60 -46.49 -25.69
C LYS A 46 168.62 -45.45 -26.25
N ALA A 47 168.91 -44.85 -27.39
CA ALA A 47 168.06 -43.87 -28.07
C ALA A 47 166.79 -44.53 -28.60
N SER A 48 166.88 -45.69 -29.25
CA SER A 48 165.71 -46.46 -29.69
C SER A 48 164.88 -46.97 -28.52
N ARG A 49 165.49 -47.50 -27.45
CA ARG A 49 164.77 -47.82 -26.20
C ARG A 49 164.17 -46.58 -25.55
N GLY A 50 164.80 -45.42 -25.66
CA GLY A 50 164.29 -44.14 -25.19
C GLY A 50 163.05 -43.70 -25.97
N ALA A 51 163.11 -43.75 -27.30
CA ALA A 51 162.02 -43.46 -28.21
C ALA A 51 160.84 -44.44 -28.03
N ILE A 52 161.11 -45.75 -27.94
CA ILE A 52 160.09 -46.76 -27.65
C ILE A 52 159.44 -46.51 -26.28
N ARG A 53 160.22 -46.14 -25.25
CA ARG A 53 159.67 -45.76 -23.93
C ARG A 53 158.83 -44.48 -24.01
N ALA A 54 159.24 -43.48 -24.78
CA ALA A 54 158.48 -42.25 -24.98
C ALA A 54 157.16 -42.53 -25.72
N ILE A 55 157.22 -43.30 -26.81
CA ILE A 55 156.04 -43.75 -27.57
C ILE A 55 155.10 -44.55 -26.68
N ASN A 56 155.60 -45.50 -25.88
CA ASN A 56 154.75 -46.28 -24.97
C ASN A 56 154.11 -45.42 -23.88
N ARG A 57 154.83 -44.41 -23.35
CA ARG A 57 154.23 -43.43 -22.42
C ARG A 57 153.13 -42.64 -23.11
N THR A 58 153.35 -42.14 -24.33
CA THR A 58 152.32 -41.40 -25.08
C THR A 58 151.14 -42.28 -25.46
N THR A 59 151.37 -43.53 -25.87
CA THR A 59 150.33 -44.50 -26.18
C THR A 59 149.52 -44.85 -24.93
N GLY A 60 150.16 -45.06 -23.78
CA GLY A 60 149.46 -45.28 -22.51
C GLY A 60 148.65 -44.06 -22.07
N GLN A 61 149.17 -42.84 -22.26
CA GLN A 61 148.41 -41.60 -22.03
C GLN A 61 147.21 -41.48 -22.97
N LEU A 62 147.38 -41.79 -24.26
CA LEU A 62 146.30 -41.78 -25.25
C LEU A 62 145.26 -42.85 -24.95
N GLN A 63 145.66 -44.06 -24.57
CA GLN A 63 144.77 -45.14 -24.13
C GLN A 63 143.99 -44.74 -22.88
N GLY A 64 144.66 -44.11 -21.90
CA GLY A 64 143.98 -43.59 -20.70
C GLY A 64 142.99 -42.48 -21.03
N LYS A 65 143.32 -41.58 -21.97
CA LYS A 65 142.38 -40.57 -22.49
C LYS A 65 141.23 -41.21 -23.25
N LEU A 66 141.49 -42.20 -24.10
CA LEU A 66 140.48 -42.93 -24.86
C LEU A 66 139.51 -43.66 -23.93
N PHE A 67 140.03 -44.31 -22.88
CA PHE A 67 139.21 -44.94 -21.86
C PHE A 67 138.32 -43.92 -21.14
N LYS A 68 138.88 -42.77 -20.72
CA LYS A 68 138.11 -41.67 -20.12
C LYS A 68 137.06 -41.08 -21.07
N MET A 69 137.37 -40.99 -22.36
CA MET A 69 136.41 -40.55 -23.37
C MET A 69 135.30 -41.58 -23.55
N TYR A 70 135.63 -42.87 -23.58
CA TYR A 70 134.64 -43.95 -23.68
C TYR A 70 133.68 -43.94 -22.49
N THR A 71 134.20 -43.87 -21.25
CA THR A 71 133.35 -43.77 -20.06
C THR A 71 132.47 -42.52 -20.11
N ARG A 72 133.02 -41.39 -20.59
CA ARG A 72 132.24 -40.16 -20.73
C ARG A 72 131.15 -40.27 -21.80
N VAL A 73 131.42 -40.92 -22.92
CA VAL A 73 130.42 -41.19 -23.96
C VAL A 73 129.32 -42.08 -23.39
N GLN A 74 129.67 -43.13 -22.65
CA GLN A 74 128.69 -44.02 -22.03
C GLN A 74 127.83 -43.28 -20.99
N GLU A 75 128.41 -42.40 -20.16
CA GLU A 75 127.65 -41.53 -19.25
C GLU A 75 126.71 -40.56 -19.99
N LEU A 76 127.16 -40.01 -21.11
CA LEU A 76 126.33 -39.12 -21.93
C LEU A 76 125.20 -39.89 -22.62
N GLU A 77 125.44 -41.13 -23.05
CA GLU A 77 124.42 -42.01 -23.62
C GLU A 77 123.34 -42.37 -22.59
N THR A 78 123.74 -42.76 -21.37
CA THR A 78 122.76 -43.04 -20.31
C THR A 78 121.97 -41.79 -19.91
N SER A 79 122.64 -40.65 -19.79
CA SER A 79 121.98 -39.37 -19.52
C SER A 79 121.02 -38.96 -20.66
N ALA A 80 121.38 -39.19 -21.91
CA ALA A 80 120.51 -38.93 -23.05
C ALA A 80 119.26 -39.82 -23.04
N GLU A 81 119.39 -41.08 -22.61
CA GLU A 81 118.24 -41.99 -22.52
C GLU A 81 117.32 -41.64 -21.34
N ASP A 82 117.87 -41.19 -20.21
CA ASP A 82 117.10 -40.66 -19.08
C ASP A 82 116.31 -39.41 -19.50
N LEU A 83 116.97 -38.44 -20.13
CA LEU A 83 116.30 -37.23 -20.66
C LEU A 83 115.21 -37.57 -21.67
N ARG A 84 115.43 -38.54 -22.57
CA ARG A 84 114.39 -39.01 -23.50
C ARG A 84 113.19 -39.62 -22.77
N SER A 85 113.45 -40.39 -21.71
CA SER A 85 112.39 -41.00 -20.90
C SER A 85 111.57 -39.95 -20.18
N GLN A 86 112.22 -38.95 -19.57
CA GLN A 86 111.54 -37.80 -19.00
C GLN A 86 110.70 -37.08 -20.07
N VAL A 87 111.26 -36.76 -21.24
CA VAL A 87 110.51 -36.10 -22.33
C VAL A 87 109.27 -36.90 -22.75
N ARG A 88 109.33 -38.23 -22.76
CA ARG A 88 108.15 -39.08 -23.02
C ARG A 88 107.09 -38.93 -21.91
N GLU A 89 107.51 -38.90 -20.64
CA GLU A 89 106.60 -38.69 -19.50
C GLU A 89 105.95 -37.30 -19.54
N TRP A 90 106.73 -36.24 -19.72
CA TRP A 90 106.21 -34.87 -19.86
C TRP A 90 105.22 -34.75 -21.03
N ARG A 91 105.45 -35.45 -22.15
CA ARG A 91 104.50 -35.51 -23.26
C ARG A 91 103.21 -36.25 -22.89
N SER A 92 103.28 -37.37 -22.17
CA SER A 92 102.08 -38.07 -21.68
C SER A 92 101.25 -37.15 -20.79
N ARG A 93 101.90 -36.49 -19.84
CA ARG A 93 101.25 -35.57 -18.91
C ARG A 93 100.66 -34.35 -19.61
N ALA A 94 101.31 -33.85 -20.65
CA ALA A 94 100.78 -32.76 -21.47
C ALA A 94 99.49 -33.19 -22.20
N ASN A 95 99.48 -34.38 -22.81
CA ASN A 95 98.29 -34.92 -23.47
C ASN A 95 97.15 -35.15 -22.48
N GLU A 96 97.43 -35.69 -21.29
CA GLU A 96 96.41 -35.88 -20.24
C GLU A 96 95.80 -34.55 -19.78
N LEU A 97 96.61 -33.49 -19.66
CA LEU A 97 96.11 -32.15 -19.34
C LEU A 97 95.29 -31.56 -20.47
N GLU A 98 95.67 -31.79 -21.73
CA GLU A 98 94.93 -31.35 -22.91
C GLU A 98 93.54 -32.02 -22.97
N ASP A 99 93.48 -33.35 -22.75
CA ASP A 99 92.21 -34.09 -22.66
C ASP A 99 91.33 -33.57 -21.50
N LEU A 100 91.92 -33.27 -20.35
CA LEU A 100 91.20 -32.70 -19.21
C LEU A 100 90.64 -31.30 -19.53
N ILE A 101 91.44 -30.44 -20.16
CA ILE A 101 91.01 -29.10 -20.59
C ILE A 101 89.84 -29.23 -21.56
N GLN A 102 89.95 -30.09 -22.56
CA GLN A 102 88.88 -30.31 -23.53
C GLN A 102 87.59 -30.80 -22.85
N SER A 103 87.70 -31.73 -21.88
CA SER A 103 86.56 -32.20 -21.09
C SER A 103 85.92 -31.08 -20.26
N LYS A 104 86.74 -30.19 -19.68
CA LYS A 104 86.26 -29.04 -18.90
C LYS A 104 85.61 -27.99 -19.79
N GLU A 105 86.17 -27.70 -20.96
CA GLU A 105 85.56 -26.79 -21.95
C GLU A 105 84.18 -27.28 -22.37
N GLN A 106 84.04 -28.57 -22.69
CA GLN A 106 82.72 -29.16 -23.00
C GLN A 106 81.74 -29.04 -21.83
N SER A 107 82.22 -29.19 -20.59
CA SER A 107 81.39 -29.04 -19.39
C SER A 107 80.96 -27.59 -19.18
N VAL A 108 81.85 -26.63 -19.40
CA VAL A 108 81.56 -25.19 -19.34
C VAL A 108 80.51 -24.83 -20.39
N SER A 109 80.67 -25.25 -21.66
CA SER A 109 79.69 -24.96 -22.71
C SER A 109 78.30 -25.53 -22.39
N ARG A 110 78.22 -26.72 -21.78
CA ARG A 110 76.93 -27.29 -21.32
C ARG A 110 76.29 -26.45 -20.21
N LEU A 111 77.10 -25.98 -19.25
CA LEU A 111 76.61 -25.14 -18.17
C LEU A 111 76.16 -23.77 -18.68
N GLU A 112 76.89 -23.17 -19.60
CA GLU A 112 76.51 -21.91 -20.26
C GLU A 112 75.17 -22.03 -21.00
N PHE A 113 74.98 -23.14 -21.73
CA PHE A 113 73.70 -23.44 -22.38
C PHE A 113 72.56 -23.56 -21.37
N ARG A 114 72.77 -24.33 -20.29
CA ARG A 114 71.76 -24.50 -19.24
C ARG A 114 71.45 -23.19 -18.50
N ILE A 115 72.45 -22.35 -18.24
CA ILE A 115 72.24 -21.02 -17.65
C ILE A 115 71.41 -20.14 -18.59
N SER A 116 71.64 -20.24 -19.90
CA SER A 116 70.86 -19.48 -20.88
C SER A 116 69.40 -19.92 -20.90
N GLN A 117 69.14 -21.23 -20.89
CA GLN A 117 67.78 -21.77 -20.77
C GLN A 117 67.10 -21.34 -19.46
N MET A 118 67.78 -21.47 -18.32
CA MET A 118 67.20 -21.07 -17.04
C MET A 118 66.90 -19.56 -16.96
N LYS A 119 67.65 -18.71 -17.68
CA LYS A 119 67.34 -17.28 -17.79
C LYS A 119 66.10 -17.03 -18.64
N GLU A 120 65.94 -17.78 -19.73
CA GLU A 120 64.74 -17.70 -20.57
C GLU A 120 63.49 -18.13 -19.78
N ASP A 121 63.55 -19.27 -19.11
CA ASP A 121 62.48 -19.77 -18.23
C ASP A 121 62.15 -18.75 -17.11
N HIS A 122 63.17 -18.10 -16.53
CA HIS A 122 62.96 -17.09 -15.49
C HIS A 122 62.20 -15.87 -16.02
N ASN A 123 62.57 -15.36 -17.19
CA ASN A 123 61.90 -14.22 -17.81
C ASN A 123 60.46 -14.57 -18.20
N GLU A 124 60.21 -15.80 -18.66
CA GLU A 124 58.85 -16.27 -18.96
C GLU A 124 57.99 -16.34 -17.69
N LEU A 125 58.53 -16.88 -16.61
CA LEU A 125 57.83 -16.93 -15.32
C LEU A 125 57.57 -15.53 -14.74
N GLU A 126 58.49 -14.59 -14.92
CA GLU A 126 58.32 -13.19 -14.49
C GLU A 126 57.17 -12.53 -15.28
N ALA A 127 57.13 -12.73 -16.60
CA ALA A 127 56.03 -12.22 -17.43
C ALA A 127 54.66 -12.81 -17.05
N ILE A 128 54.61 -14.12 -16.74
CA ILE A 128 53.38 -14.77 -16.25
C ILE A 128 52.96 -14.20 -14.89
N LEU A 129 53.91 -13.91 -14.01
CA LEU A 129 53.61 -13.33 -12.70
C LEU A 129 52.98 -11.93 -12.86
N ASP A 130 53.56 -11.10 -13.72
CA ASP A 130 53.04 -9.76 -14.02
C ASP A 130 51.61 -9.83 -14.58
N GLU A 131 51.35 -10.74 -15.54
CA GLU A 131 50.00 -10.95 -16.09
C GLU A 131 49.00 -11.36 -14.99
N LYS A 132 49.41 -12.24 -14.08
CA LYS A 132 48.56 -12.68 -12.96
C LYS A 132 48.30 -11.57 -11.95
N ASP A 133 49.26 -10.70 -11.70
CA ASP A 133 49.08 -9.54 -10.82
C ASP A 133 48.12 -8.50 -11.41
N GLU A 134 48.16 -8.31 -12.73
CA GLU A 134 47.17 -7.50 -13.46
C GLU A 134 45.76 -8.11 -13.37
N GLU A 135 45.63 -9.42 -13.58
CA GLU A 135 44.36 -10.15 -13.47
C GLU A 135 43.79 -10.05 -12.04
N ILE A 136 44.63 -10.26 -11.01
CA ILE A 136 44.23 -10.11 -9.60
C ILE A 136 43.76 -8.70 -9.31
N SER A 137 44.43 -7.68 -9.85
CA SER A 137 44.06 -6.28 -9.66
C SER A 137 42.71 -5.96 -10.31
N ALA A 138 42.46 -6.47 -11.53
CA ALA A 138 41.17 -6.34 -12.20
C ALA A 138 40.05 -7.02 -11.41
N LEU A 139 40.26 -8.26 -10.95
CA LEU A 139 39.29 -9.00 -10.14
C LEU A 139 38.98 -8.31 -8.80
N ARG A 140 39.99 -7.71 -8.15
CA ARG A 140 39.78 -6.89 -6.93
C ARG A 140 38.90 -5.66 -7.22
N GLY A 141 39.11 -5.01 -8.36
CA GLY A 141 38.26 -3.90 -8.81
C GLY A 141 36.81 -4.34 -9.00
N GLN A 142 36.58 -5.41 -9.75
CA GLN A 142 35.25 -5.99 -9.96
C GLN A 142 34.56 -6.40 -8.65
N LEU A 143 35.31 -6.99 -7.71
CA LEU A 143 34.78 -7.36 -6.39
C LEU A 143 34.36 -6.13 -5.58
N SER A 144 35.13 -5.04 -5.65
CA SER A 144 34.79 -3.78 -4.99
C SER A 144 33.50 -3.18 -5.55
N GLU A 145 33.35 -3.19 -6.87
CA GLU A 145 32.15 -2.68 -7.54
C GLU A 145 30.91 -3.53 -7.21
N ALA A 146 31.05 -4.85 -7.26
CA ALA A 146 29.97 -5.77 -6.87
C ALA A 146 29.53 -5.57 -5.42
N ARG A 147 30.46 -5.31 -4.49
CA ARG A 147 30.12 -4.99 -3.09
C ARG A 147 29.34 -3.68 -2.96
N SER A 148 29.76 -2.63 -3.68
CA SER A 148 29.02 -1.36 -3.68
C SER A 148 27.61 -1.51 -4.24
N GLN A 149 27.43 -2.32 -5.30
CA GLN A 149 26.10 -2.62 -5.83
C GLN A 149 25.22 -3.41 -4.85
N ILE A 150 25.82 -4.31 -4.04
CA ILE A 150 25.09 -5.03 -2.99
C ILE A 150 24.61 -4.06 -1.92
N GLU A 151 25.48 -3.17 -1.42
CA GLU A 151 25.11 -2.15 -0.42
C GLU A 151 23.96 -1.26 -0.92
N GLN A 152 24.02 -0.79 -2.17
CA GLN A 152 22.93 -0.01 -2.77
C GLN A 152 21.60 -0.78 -2.87
N LYS A 153 21.66 -2.08 -3.16
CA LYS A 153 20.45 -2.94 -3.20
C LYS A 153 19.89 -3.20 -1.81
N GLU A 154 20.74 -3.34 -0.79
CA GLU A 154 20.31 -3.48 0.60
C GLU A 154 19.58 -2.21 1.08
N GLU A 155 20.08 -1.02 0.73
CA GLU A 155 19.38 0.24 1.00
C GLU A 155 18.02 0.31 0.29
N LEU A 156 17.95 -0.13 -0.98
CA LEU A 156 16.69 -0.17 -1.73
C LEU A 156 15.69 -1.13 -1.08
N ILE A 157 16.13 -2.31 -0.65
CA ILE A 157 15.28 -3.28 0.05
C ILE A 157 14.74 -2.67 1.34
N ALA A 158 15.60 -2.03 2.16
CA ALA A 158 15.15 -1.34 3.37
C ALA A 158 14.12 -0.23 3.08
N SER A 159 14.26 0.48 1.95
CA SER A 159 13.27 1.48 1.54
C SER A 159 11.93 0.87 1.10
N LEU A 160 11.95 -0.33 0.50
CA LEU A 160 10.75 -1.07 0.13
C LEU A 160 10.03 -1.62 1.36
N ASP A 161 10.77 -2.13 2.35
CA ASP A 161 10.19 -2.58 3.63
C ASP A 161 9.45 -1.42 4.33
N ALA A 162 10.01 -0.21 4.31
CA ALA A 162 9.32 0.98 4.81
C ALA A 162 8.06 1.36 4.00
N ALA A 163 8.05 1.07 2.69
CA ALA A 163 6.87 1.26 1.86
C ALA A 163 5.76 0.24 2.18
N GLU A 164 6.12 -0.99 2.59
CA GLU A 164 5.17 -2.00 3.06
C GLU A 164 4.44 -1.54 4.33
N GLU A 165 5.16 -0.94 5.29
CA GLU A 165 4.52 -0.33 6.47
C GLU A 165 3.51 0.77 6.10
N LEU A 166 3.79 1.53 5.04
CA LEU A 166 2.89 2.57 4.55
C LEU A 166 1.62 1.95 3.93
N VAL A 167 1.74 0.83 3.21
CA VAL A 167 0.60 0.07 2.68
C VAL A 167 -0.29 -0.42 3.81
N ASP A 168 0.29 -0.97 4.88
CA ASP A 168 -0.45 -1.38 6.08
C ASP A 168 -1.20 -0.21 6.73
N ASP A 169 -0.61 0.98 6.79
CA ASP A 169 -1.28 2.19 7.28
C ASP A 169 -2.45 2.60 6.36
N TYR A 170 -2.27 2.53 5.04
CA TYR A 170 -3.34 2.79 4.08
C TYR A 170 -4.49 1.79 4.22
N GLU A 171 -4.22 0.50 4.44
CA GLU A 171 -5.26 -0.50 4.68
C GLU A 171 -6.05 -0.20 5.95
N LYS A 172 -5.37 0.17 7.04
CA LYS A 172 -6.03 0.57 8.29
C LYS A 172 -6.94 1.78 8.08
N ARG A 173 -6.43 2.84 7.44
CA ARG A 173 -7.23 4.04 7.10
C ARG A 173 -8.41 3.70 6.20
N THR A 174 -8.25 2.76 5.27
CA THR A 174 -9.35 2.33 4.39
C THR A 174 -10.46 1.64 5.18
N LYS A 175 -10.10 0.78 6.15
CA LYS A 175 -11.07 0.14 7.07
C LYS A 175 -11.77 1.19 7.95
N GLU A 176 -11.03 2.15 8.49
CA GLU A 176 -11.60 3.27 9.26
C GLU A 176 -12.56 4.10 8.42
N LEU A 177 -12.19 4.45 7.19
CA LEU A 177 -13.04 5.22 6.27
C LEU A 177 -14.33 4.47 5.93
N SER A 178 -14.26 3.16 5.70
CA SER A 178 -15.44 2.31 5.52
C SER A 178 -16.35 2.32 6.75
N SER A 179 -15.77 2.22 7.95
CA SER A 179 -16.54 2.29 9.20
C SER A 179 -17.21 3.65 9.39
N VAL A 180 -16.49 4.75 9.14
CA VAL A 180 -17.04 6.12 9.22
C VAL A 180 -18.16 6.30 8.19
N LYS A 181 -17.99 5.79 6.97
CA LYS A 181 -19.04 5.82 5.95
C LYS A 181 -20.29 5.07 6.40
N GLY A 182 -20.15 3.91 7.02
CA GLY A 182 -21.27 3.16 7.61
C GLY A 182 -21.99 3.94 8.71
N GLN A 183 -21.23 4.58 9.61
CA GLN A 183 -21.80 5.45 10.65
C GLN A 183 -22.53 6.66 10.05
N LEU A 184 -22.00 7.24 8.98
CA LEU A 184 -22.65 8.35 8.28
C LEU A 184 -23.99 7.91 7.70
N THR A 185 -24.06 6.77 7.02
CA THR A 185 -25.32 6.26 6.46
C THR A 185 -26.35 5.95 7.55
N GLU A 186 -25.92 5.43 8.71
CA GLU A 186 -26.82 5.20 9.85
C GLU A 186 -27.37 6.52 10.42
N MET A 187 -26.53 7.56 10.49
CA MET A 187 -26.96 8.88 10.94
C MET A 187 -27.90 9.55 9.95
N GLU A 188 -27.66 9.42 8.64
CA GLU A 188 -28.57 9.90 7.59
C GLU A 188 -29.95 9.25 7.70
N GLU A 189 -30.01 7.93 7.92
CA GLU A 189 -31.27 7.22 8.12
C GLU A 189 -32.00 7.70 9.39
N LYS A 190 -31.27 7.89 10.49
CA LYS A 190 -31.83 8.45 11.75
C LYS A 190 -32.36 9.86 11.57
N VAL A 191 -31.70 10.69 10.75
CA VAL A 191 -32.18 12.04 10.44
C VAL A 191 -33.47 11.96 9.63
N SER A 192 -33.52 11.14 8.58
CA SER A 192 -34.73 10.94 7.77
C SER A 192 -35.93 10.46 8.62
N GLN A 193 -35.73 9.46 9.49
CA GLN A 193 -36.77 8.98 10.41
C GLN A 193 -37.25 10.09 11.37
N LYS A 194 -36.35 10.97 11.82
CA LYS A 194 -36.72 12.10 12.66
C LYS A 194 -37.50 13.15 11.89
N GLU A 195 -37.16 13.41 10.63
CA GLU A 195 -37.89 14.33 9.75
C GLU A 195 -39.31 13.83 9.49
N GLU A 196 -39.51 12.55 9.18
CA GLU A 196 -40.84 11.95 9.07
C GLU A 196 -41.64 12.07 10.37
N ARG A 197 -40.97 11.84 11.51
CA ARG A 197 -41.62 12.00 12.83
C ARG A 197 -42.01 13.44 13.11
N ILE A 198 -41.20 14.42 12.68
CA ILE A 198 -41.55 15.84 12.79
C ILE A 198 -42.76 16.15 11.91
N SER A 199 -42.77 15.71 10.64
CA SER A 199 -43.92 15.94 9.74
C SER A 199 -45.22 15.39 10.32
N THR A 200 -45.21 14.14 10.82
CA THR A 200 -46.41 13.55 11.45
C THR A 200 -46.87 14.31 12.69
N LEU A 201 -45.94 14.80 13.52
CA LEU A 201 -46.28 15.63 14.68
C LEU A 201 -46.80 17.02 14.28
N GLU A 202 -46.35 17.57 13.16
CA GLU A 202 -46.87 18.82 12.60
C GLU A 202 -48.30 18.67 12.10
N ASP A 203 -48.61 17.56 11.40
CA ASP A 203 -49.96 17.20 10.97
C ASP A 203 -50.90 17.00 12.16
N ASP A 204 -50.47 16.24 13.17
CA ASP A 204 -51.22 16.03 14.42
C ASP A 204 -51.50 17.38 15.13
N LEU A 205 -50.50 18.26 15.18
CA LEU A 205 -50.65 19.61 15.74
C LEU A 205 -51.62 20.48 14.94
N GLN A 206 -51.67 20.32 13.62
CA GLN A 206 -52.65 21.03 12.80
C GLN A 206 -54.06 20.50 13.07
N GLY A 207 -54.27 19.18 13.07
CA GLY A 207 -55.57 18.58 13.40
C GLY A 207 -56.08 18.99 14.77
N LEU A 208 -55.23 18.96 15.80
CA LEU A 208 -55.59 19.42 17.15
C LEU A 208 -55.95 20.91 17.22
N ARG A 209 -55.40 21.76 16.33
CA ARG A 209 -55.77 23.18 16.24
C ARG A 209 -57.13 23.35 15.59
N GLU A 210 -57.43 22.58 14.55
CA GLU A 210 -58.74 22.57 13.89
C GLU A 210 -59.83 22.07 14.85
N ASP A 211 -59.59 20.97 15.56
CA ASP A 211 -60.48 20.46 16.61
C ASP A 211 -60.72 21.50 17.71
N ASN A 212 -59.67 22.20 18.15
CA ASN A 212 -59.81 23.28 19.14
C ASN A 212 -60.66 24.45 18.61
N ALA A 213 -60.55 24.79 17.32
CA ALA A 213 -61.35 25.84 16.71
C ALA A 213 -62.82 25.43 16.65
N ALA A 214 -63.13 24.20 16.20
CA ALA A 214 -64.48 23.66 16.18
C ALA A 214 -65.10 23.57 17.58
N LEU A 215 -64.32 23.11 18.57
CA LEU A 215 -64.78 23.08 19.96
C LEU A 215 -65.09 24.48 20.51
N LYS A 216 -64.35 25.52 20.12
CA LYS A 216 -64.68 26.90 20.50
C LYS A 216 -65.98 27.38 19.85
N GLU A 217 -66.17 27.09 18.57
CA GLU A 217 -67.41 27.44 17.87
C GLU A 217 -68.64 26.78 18.52
N THR A 218 -68.58 25.48 18.81
CA THR A 218 -69.66 24.78 19.52
C THR A 218 -69.91 25.33 20.94
N ILE A 219 -68.87 25.78 21.65
CA ILE A 219 -69.02 26.45 22.95
C ILE A 219 -69.77 27.78 22.79
N ASP A 220 -69.44 28.56 21.75
CA ASP A 220 -70.09 29.84 21.47
C ASP A 220 -71.56 29.63 21.07
N GLU A 221 -71.86 28.64 20.21
CA GLU A 221 -73.22 28.26 19.83
C GLU A 221 -74.06 27.83 21.04
N LEU A 222 -73.54 26.91 21.87
CA LEU A 222 -74.22 26.48 23.09
C LEU A 222 -74.43 27.63 24.08
N SER A 223 -73.51 28.59 24.13
CA SER A 223 -73.66 29.80 24.94
C SER A 223 -74.81 30.69 24.44
N ASP A 224 -74.94 30.86 23.13
CA ASP A 224 -76.04 31.62 22.50
C ASP A 224 -77.40 30.93 22.69
N GLU A 225 -77.45 29.60 22.52
CA GLU A 225 -78.63 28.80 22.81
C GLU A 225 -79.05 28.95 24.29
N LEU A 226 -78.09 28.87 25.21
CA LEU A 226 -78.34 29.07 26.65
C LEU A 226 -78.89 30.47 26.93
N ALA A 227 -78.37 31.51 26.27
CA ALA A 227 -78.86 32.88 26.41
C ALA A 227 -80.30 33.02 25.90
N SER A 228 -80.61 32.44 24.74
CA SER A 228 -81.97 32.41 24.17
C SER A 228 -82.96 31.64 25.06
N ALA A 229 -82.57 30.45 25.54
CA ALA A 229 -83.35 29.64 26.46
C ALA A 229 -83.63 30.39 27.78
N ARG A 230 -82.65 31.13 28.31
CA ARG A 230 -82.86 32.02 29.47
C ARG A 230 -83.83 33.16 29.16
N GLY A 231 -83.74 33.76 27.98
CA GLY A 231 -84.64 34.82 27.52
C GLY A 231 -86.10 34.34 27.42
N THR A 232 -86.32 33.20 26.78
CA THR A 232 -87.65 32.58 26.67
C THR A 232 -88.21 32.16 28.02
N ALA A 233 -87.37 31.59 28.91
CA ALA A 233 -87.77 31.27 30.27
C ALA A 233 -88.22 32.52 31.06
N LYS A 234 -87.51 33.64 30.90
CA LYS A 234 -87.89 34.93 31.50
C LYS A 234 -89.21 35.47 30.94
N SER A 235 -89.39 35.39 29.62
CA SER A 235 -90.64 35.80 28.95
C SER A 235 -91.83 34.99 29.45
N ARG A 236 -91.73 33.65 29.42
CA ARG A 236 -92.76 32.74 29.96
C ARG A 236 -93.07 33.04 31.41
N LYS A 237 -92.05 33.33 32.22
CA LYS A 237 -92.26 33.72 33.63
C LYS A 237 -93.10 35.00 33.75
N SER A 238 -92.80 36.03 32.96
CA SER A 238 -93.61 37.27 32.96
C SER A 238 -95.03 37.06 32.43
N GLU A 239 -95.21 36.16 31.46
CA GLU A 239 -96.52 35.76 30.95
C GLU A 239 -97.34 35.05 32.03
N ILE A 240 -96.72 34.11 32.78
CA ILE A 240 -97.35 33.46 33.94
C ILE A 240 -97.78 34.51 34.98
N GLU A 241 -96.89 35.46 35.33
CA GLU A 241 -97.23 36.54 36.28
C GLU A 241 -98.40 37.41 35.79
N SER A 242 -98.46 37.68 34.47
CA SER A 242 -99.57 38.40 33.84
C SER A 242 -100.87 37.60 33.85
N LEU A 243 -100.82 36.32 33.44
CA LEU A 243 -101.96 35.42 33.47
C LEU A 243 -102.49 35.24 34.89
N GLU A 244 -101.62 35.11 35.89
CA GLU A 244 -101.99 35.08 37.31
C GLU A 244 -102.70 36.37 37.75
N LYS A 245 -102.29 37.52 37.22
CA LYS A 245 -102.98 38.79 37.47
C LYS A 245 -104.36 38.83 36.80
N GLN A 246 -104.45 38.44 35.53
CA GLN A 246 -105.73 38.35 34.83
C GLN A 246 -106.68 37.39 35.52
N LEU A 247 -106.19 36.23 35.97
CA LEU A 247 -106.99 35.25 36.69
C LEU A 247 -107.51 35.82 38.02
N ARG A 248 -106.70 36.63 38.73
CA ARG A 248 -107.16 37.37 39.92
C ARG A 248 -108.24 38.41 39.59
N GLU A 249 -108.08 39.15 38.49
CA GLU A 249 -109.07 40.13 38.04
C GLU A 249 -110.38 39.46 37.62
N LEU A 250 -110.32 38.38 36.85
CA LEU A 250 -111.49 37.60 36.44
C LEU A 250 -112.21 37.01 37.65
N ARG A 251 -111.45 36.48 38.62
CA ARG A 251 -111.99 35.97 39.86
C ARG A 251 -112.68 37.07 40.67
N ALA A 252 -112.08 38.25 40.77
CA ALA A 252 -112.72 39.39 41.43
C ALA A 252 -113.97 39.88 40.69
N ARG A 253 -113.95 39.89 39.35
CA ARG A 253 -115.12 40.27 38.53
C ARG A 253 -116.25 39.25 38.66
N TRP A 254 -115.92 37.96 38.72
CA TRP A 254 -116.88 36.90 39.01
C TRP A 254 -117.52 37.10 40.38
N GLU A 255 -116.73 37.36 41.44
CA GLU A 255 -117.25 37.65 42.78
C GLU A 255 -118.16 38.89 42.79
N MET A 256 -117.82 39.95 42.06
CA MET A 256 -118.67 41.14 41.95
C MET A 256 -119.98 40.87 41.19
N LEU A 257 -119.92 40.10 40.09
CA LEU A 257 -121.12 39.68 39.36
C LEU A 257 -121.99 38.77 40.23
N TYR A 258 -121.37 37.89 41.02
CA TYR A 258 -122.05 37.03 41.97
C TYR A 258 -122.86 37.86 42.97
N GLN A 259 -122.27 38.91 43.54
CA GLN A 259 -122.97 39.82 44.47
C GLN A 259 -124.14 40.58 43.82
N VAL A 260 -123.97 41.09 42.59
CA VAL A 260 -125.05 41.84 41.90
C VAL A 260 -126.18 40.91 41.47
N ALA A 261 -125.84 39.72 40.97
CA ALA A 261 -126.83 38.74 40.54
C ALA A 261 -127.58 38.11 41.73
N GLU A 262 -127.02 38.15 42.94
CA GLU A 262 -127.74 37.77 44.17
C GLU A 262 -128.92 38.70 44.47
N GLU A 263 -128.99 39.93 43.96
CA GLU A 263 -130.12 40.84 44.26
C GLU A 263 -131.33 40.70 43.32
N GLU A 264 -131.15 40.15 42.11
CA GLU A 264 -132.25 39.97 41.18
C GLU A 264 -133.02 38.66 41.43
N PRO A 265 -134.37 38.70 41.54
CA PRO A 265 -135.19 37.52 41.81
C PRO A 265 -135.05 36.43 40.74
N ASP A 266 -134.81 36.82 39.50
CA ASP A 266 -134.66 35.93 38.33
C ASP A 266 -133.33 35.16 38.41
N PHE A 267 -132.25 35.84 38.83
CA PHE A 267 -130.94 35.23 39.05
C PHE A 267 -130.89 34.40 40.34
N LYS A 268 -131.58 34.80 41.43
CA LYS A 268 -131.79 33.92 42.60
C LYS A 268 -132.43 32.60 42.20
N ALA A 269 -133.44 32.65 41.34
CA ALA A 269 -134.07 31.45 40.80
C ALA A 269 -133.06 30.59 40.02
N TYR A 270 -132.26 31.21 39.16
CA TYR A 270 -131.19 30.51 38.44
C TYR A 270 -130.15 29.89 39.38
N PHE A 271 -129.62 30.63 40.36
CA PHE A 271 -128.61 30.10 41.28
C PHE A 271 -129.15 28.96 42.16
N LEU A 272 -130.41 29.04 42.62
CA LEU A 272 -131.09 27.94 43.31
C LEU A 272 -131.25 26.68 42.44
N ILE A 273 -131.39 26.86 41.12
CA ILE A 273 -131.44 25.78 40.14
C ILE A 273 -130.02 25.25 39.88
N ALA A 274 -129.04 26.13 39.67
CA ALA A 274 -127.63 25.81 39.38
C ALA A 274 -126.97 25.03 40.53
N ASP A 275 -127.26 25.36 41.78
CA ASP A 275 -126.75 24.65 42.98
C ASP A 275 -127.31 23.23 43.12
N LYS A 276 -128.35 22.88 42.34
CA LYS A 276 -128.97 21.55 42.29
C LYS A 276 -128.69 20.87 40.97
N GLU A 277 -127.41 20.58 40.72
CA GLU A 277 -126.82 20.16 39.43
C GLU A 277 -127.43 18.90 38.78
N HIS A 278 -128.30 18.14 39.46
CA HIS A 278 -128.77 16.83 39.00
C HIS A 278 -130.26 16.52 39.21
N THR A 279 -131.13 17.48 39.52
CA THR A 279 -132.55 17.17 39.76
C THR A 279 -133.51 18.11 39.03
N TRP A 280 -134.48 17.53 38.33
CA TRP A 280 -135.58 18.28 37.73
C TRP A 280 -136.47 18.87 38.83
N LEU A 281 -136.45 20.19 38.95
CA LEU A 281 -137.21 20.94 39.96
C LEU A 281 -138.53 21.43 39.38
N PRO A 282 -139.68 21.12 40.02
CA PRO A 282 -140.96 21.65 39.57
C PRO A 282 -141.05 23.16 39.80
N LEU A 283 -141.56 23.89 38.80
CA LEU A 283 -141.77 25.34 38.80
C LEU A 283 -142.61 25.82 40.01
N THR A 284 -143.53 24.98 40.49
CA THR A 284 -144.38 25.26 41.65
C THR A 284 -143.59 25.42 42.95
N HIS A 285 -142.51 24.67 43.13
CA HIS A 285 -141.67 24.76 44.32
C HIS A 285 -140.79 26.00 44.31
N LEU A 286 -140.20 26.35 43.16
CA LEU A 286 -139.46 27.60 43.01
C LEU A 286 -140.39 28.82 43.14
N SER A 287 -141.57 28.77 42.54
CA SER A 287 -142.59 29.83 42.65
C SER A 287 -142.97 30.10 44.10
N LYS A 288 -143.15 29.05 44.90
CA LYS A 288 -143.48 29.17 46.34
C LYS A 288 -142.30 29.65 47.18
N ALA A 289 -141.08 29.20 46.86
CA ALA A 289 -139.86 29.59 47.58
C ALA A 289 -139.46 31.04 47.34
N LEU A 290 -139.71 31.55 46.13
CA LEU A 290 -139.38 32.93 45.74
C LEU A 290 -140.56 33.90 45.90
N GLY A 291 -141.77 33.39 46.16
CA GLY A 291 -142.99 34.21 46.29
C GLY A 291 -143.46 34.82 44.96
N ILE A 292 -143.00 34.30 43.82
CA ILE A 292 -143.27 34.82 42.48
C ILE A 292 -144.27 33.89 41.79
N PRO A 293 -145.36 34.38 41.17
CA PRO A 293 -146.31 33.53 40.44
C PRO A 293 -145.63 32.71 39.32
N THR A 294 -146.00 31.43 39.18
CA THR A 294 -145.40 30.45 38.25
C THR A 294 -145.28 30.95 36.81
N VAL A 295 -146.28 31.70 36.32
CA VAL A 295 -146.28 32.26 34.95
C VAL A 295 -145.19 33.32 34.79
N ARG A 296 -144.98 34.15 35.82
CA ARG A 296 -143.95 35.19 35.81
C ARG A 296 -142.57 34.56 35.93
N LEU A 297 -142.41 33.61 36.85
CA LEU A 297 -141.18 32.85 37.03
C LEU A 297 -140.77 32.07 35.76
N ARG A 298 -141.72 31.44 35.05
CA ARG A 298 -141.43 30.78 33.76
C ARG A 298 -140.94 31.78 32.71
N ARG A 299 -141.57 32.94 32.60
CA ARG A 299 -141.15 34.01 31.67
C ARG A 299 -139.75 34.53 32.01
N ASP A 300 -139.51 34.73 33.30
CA ASP A 300 -138.28 35.31 33.79
C ASP A 300 -137.11 34.29 33.66
N LEU A 301 -137.38 32.99 33.88
CA LEU A 301 -136.43 31.89 33.63
C LEU A 301 -136.23 31.54 32.15
N GLN A 302 -137.16 31.92 31.27
CA GLN A 302 -137.03 31.69 29.83
C GLN A 302 -135.73 32.30 29.28
N ARG A 303 -135.29 33.44 29.81
CA ARG A 303 -134.02 34.08 29.40
C ARG A 303 -132.81 33.20 29.65
N PHE A 304 -132.80 32.45 30.75
CA PHE A 304 -131.70 31.53 31.07
C PHE A 304 -131.75 30.26 30.21
N VAL A 305 -132.94 29.88 29.73
CA VAL A 305 -133.09 28.79 28.76
C VAL A 305 -132.66 29.23 27.36
N ASP A 306 -132.98 30.46 26.95
CA ASP A 306 -132.55 31.03 25.67
C ASP A 306 -131.02 31.18 25.59
N VAL A 307 -130.37 31.44 26.73
CA VAL A 307 -128.89 31.48 26.85
C VAL A 307 -128.30 30.07 27.12
N GLY A 308 -129.13 29.03 27.20
CA GLY A 308 -128.68 27.64 27.33
C GLY A 308 -128.12 27.28 28.72
N LEU A 309 -128.32 28.11 29.74
CA LEU A 309 -127.86 27.87 31.11
C LEU A 309 -128.76 26.90 31.88
N ILE A 310 -130.03 26.80 31.44
CA ILE A 310 -131.08 26.01 32.07
C ILE A 310 -131.88 25.29 30.98
N GLU A 311 -132.43 24.11 31.29
CA GLU A 311 -133.40 23.39 30.47
C GLU A 311 -134.79 23.41 31.13
N LEU A 312 -135.83 23.71 30.32
CA LEU A 312 -137.24 23.74 30.72
C LEU A 312 -138.01 22.64 29.96
N GLU A 313 -138.59 21.68 30.69
CA GLU A 313 -139.44 20.63 30.11
C GLU A 313 -140.80 20.60 30.84
N GLY A 314 -141.81 21.18 30.18
CA GLY A 314 -143.12 21.38 30.79
C GLY A 314 -143.00 22.20 32.08
N ASP A 315 -143.42 21.62 33.21
CA ASP A 315 -143.43 22.27 34.53
C ASP A 315 -142.19 21.98 35.38
N LYS A 316 -141.10 21.45 34.78
CA LYS A 316 -139.85 21.11 35.45
C LYS A 316 -138.65 21.83 34.84
N ILE A 317 -137.65 22.13 35.67
CA ILE A 317 -136.45 22.89 35.32
C ILE A 317 -135.18 22.20 35.83
N ARG A 318 -134.06 22.29 35.09
CA ARG A 318 -132.72 21.80 35.50
C ARG A 318 -131.59 22.67 34.93
N PRO A 319 -130.43 22.86 35.60
CA PRO A 319 -129.28 23.55 35.00
C PRO A 319 -128.49 22.68 34.01
N ARG A 320 -127.84 23.31 33.01
CA ARG A 320 -126.86 22.68 32.10
C ARG A 320 -125.43 22.76 32.67
N LYS A 321 -124.53 21.87 32.24
CA LYS A 321 -123.13 21.87 32.66
C LYS A 321 -122.36 23.03 32.02
N LEU A 322 -121.64 23.80 32.84
CA LEU A 322 -120.88 24.97 32.37
C LEU A 322 -119.75 24.62 31.37
N SER A 323 -119.20 23.39 31.40
CA SER A 323 -118.18 22.94 30.44
C SER A 323 -118.72 22.78 29.02
N GLU A 324 -119.96 22.30 28.87
CA GLU A 324 -120.62 22.13 27.56
C GLU A 324 -121.05 23.49 26.98
N VAL A 325 -121.47 24.42 27.85
CA VAL A 325 -121.79 25.80 27.46
C VAL A 325 -120.53 26.57 27.05
N ALA A 326 -119.38 26.36 27.71
CA ALA A 326 -118.12 26.99 27.35
C ALA A 326 -117.59 26.52 25.98
N GLU A 327 -117.76 25.24 25.63
CA GLU A 327 -117.40 24.69 24.31
C GLU A 327 -118.33 25.17 23.18
N GLU A 328 -119.62 25.39 23.45
CA GLU A 328 -120.54 25.97 22.45
C GLU A 328 -120.28 27.47 22.23
N VAL A 329 -119.91 28.22 23.27
CA VAL A 329 -119.56 29.64 23.15
C VAL A 329 -118.20 29.81 22.45
N SER A 330 -117.19 29.00 22.78
CA SER A 330 -115.91 29.01 22.05
C SER A 330 -116.10 28.57 20.59
N GLY A 331 -116.93 27.55 20.34
CA GLY A 331 -117.28 27.10 18.99
C GLY A 331 -118.09 28.12 18.17
N ALA A 332 -118.90 28.96 18.82
CA ALA A 332 -119.60 30.08 18.18
C ALA A 332 -118.66 31.27 17.90
N GLU A 333 -117.72 31.55 18.79
CA GLU A 333 -116.65 32.53 18.58
C GLU A 333 -115.70 32.10 17.45
N GLU A 334 -115.34 30.81 17.35
CA GLU A 334 -114.56 30.27 16.23
C GLU A 334 -115.30 30.34 14.88
N ARG A 335 -116.63 30.13 14.85
CA ARG A 335 -117.45 30.29 13.64
C ARG A 335 -117.58 31.74 13.19
N THR A 336 -117.60 32.71 14.12
CA THR A 336 -117.59 34.14 13.77
C THR A 336 -116.21 34.60 13.29
N PHE A 337 -115.13 34.07 13.87
CA PHE A 337 -113.76 34.28 13.39
C PHE A 337 -113.51 33.65 12.02
N GLN A 338 -114.02 32.44 11.74
CA GLN A 338 -113.92 31.83 10.41
C GLN A 338 -114.71 32.61 9.36
N LYS A 339 -115.92 33.11 9.67
CA LYS A 339 -116.70 33.96 8.75
C LYS A 339 -116.02 35.32 8.47
N ALA A 340 -115.36 35.89 9.48
CA ALA A 340 -114.54 37.09 9.30
C ALA A 340 -113.30 36.81 8.44
N ARG A 341 -112.65 35.65 8.63
CA ARG A 341 -111.50 35.18 7.84
C ARG A 341 -111.85 34.85 6.39
N GLU A 342 -113.02 34.25 6.13
CA GLU A 342 -113.54 34.01 4.77
C GLU A 342 -113.93 35.29 4.03
N SER A 343 -114.35 36.35 4.74
CA SER A 343 -114.60 37.66 4.10
C SER A 343 -113.32 38.39 3.69
N ILE A 344 -112.18 38.04 4.30
CA ILE A 344 -110.86 38.65 4.04
C ILE A 344 -110.07 37.87 2.96
N LEU A 345 -110.38 36.59 2.73
CA LEU A 345 -109.69 35.74 1.75
C LEU A 345 -110.40 35.64 0.37
N GLY A 346 -111.49 36.37 0.14
CA GLY A 346 -112.26 36.35 -1.10
C GLY A 346 -111.66 37.10 -2.30
N ASP A 347 -110.44 37.64 -2.18
CA ASP A 347 -109.78 38.40 -3.25
C ASP A 347 -108.25 38.21 -3.20
N VAL A 348 -107.77 37.00 -3.46
CA VAL A 348 -106.55 36.70 -4.25
C VAL A 348 -106.65 35.25 -4.73
N SER A 349 -106.67 35.10 -6.05
CA SER A 349 -106.70 33.85 -6.81
C SER A 349 -105.41 33.04 -6.72
N GLU A 350 -105.59 31.72 -6.58
CA GLU A 350 -104.87 30.58 -7.16
C GLU A 350 -103.51 30.83 -7.85
N GLU A 351 -102.46 30.18 -7.36
CA GLU A 351 -101.59 29.31 -8.17
C GLU A 351 -100.70 28.43 -7.27
N GLU A 352 -100.96 27.12 -7.30
CA GLU A 352 -100.08 26.02 -6.92
C GLU A 352 -100.24 24.96 -8.04
N PRO A 353 -99.42 23.90 -8.13
CA PRO A 353 -98.00 23.73 -7.83
C PRO A 353 -97.31 22.97 -9.01
N LYS A 354 -96.03 22.56 -8.89
CA LYS A 354 -95.58 21.28 -9.48
C LYS A 354 -94.21 20.81 -9.00
N ASP A 355 -94.27 19.70 -8.30
CA ASP A 355 -93.28 18.65 -8.13
C ASP A 355 -93.07 17.88 -9.46
N SER A 356 -91.86 17.38 -9.74
CA SER A 356 -91.57 16.06 -10.37
C SER A 356 -90.12 15.90 -10.91
N THR A 357 -89.46 14.88 -10.33
CA THR A 357 -88.73 13.75 -10.96
C THR A 357 -87.42 13.93 -11.75
N GLU A 358 -86.40 13.18 -11.27
CA GLU A 358 -85.59 12.16 -11.97
C GLU A 358 -85.56 12.14 -13.51
N LEU A 359 -84.35 11.99 -14.10
CA LEU A 359 -84.00 10.85 -14.97
C LEU A 359 -82.53 10.87 -15.46
N GLU A 360 -82.04 9.66 -15.67
CA GLU A 360 -80.70 9.19 -16.07
C GLU A 360 -80.28 9.53 -17.52
N GLY A 361 -78.96 9.42 -17.76
CA GLY A 361 -78.37 8.88 -19.01
C GLY A 361 -78.33 9.81 -20.23
N THR A 362 -77.40 9.75 -21.19
CA THR A 362 -76.34 8.81 -21.55
C THR A 362 -75.47 9.44 -22.67
N THR A 363 -74.18 9.06 -22.70
CA THR A 363 -73.34 8.70 -23.87
C THR A 363 -73.04 9.67 -25.05
N LYS A 364 -71.71 9.79 -25.28
CA LYS A 364 -70.91 9.66 -26.52
C LYS A 364 -70.98 10.68 -27.67
N SER A 365 -69.79 11.24 -27.97
CA SER A 365 -69.04 11.23 -29.27
C SER A 365 -67.73 12.00 -29.01
N GLU A 366 -66.49 11.46 -29.09
CA GLU A 366 -65.71 10.98 -30.27
C GLU A 366 -65.89 11.97 -31.45
N ASP A 367 -64.87 12.70 -31.94
CA ASP A 367 -63.60 12.18 -32.44
C ASP A 367 -62.55 13.27 -32.76
N GLU A 368 -61.30 12.81 -32.85
CA GLU A 368 -60.19 13.21 -33.74
C GLU A 368 -59.51 14.60 -33.63
N ALA A 369 -58.22 14.59 -33.23
CA ALA A 369 -57.10 14.64 -34.18
C ALA A 369 -55.72 14.74 -33.45
N GLU A 370 -54.93 13.68 -33.54
CA GLU A 370 -53.45 13.65 -33.42
C GLU A 370 -52.80 14.08 -34.76
N PRO A 371 -51.45 14.12 -34.94
CA PRO A 371 -50.32 14.27 -34.00
C PRO A 371 -49.26 15.28 -34.55
N GLU A 372 -48.15 15.51 -33.81
CA GLU A 372 -46.74 15.43 -34.30
C GLU A 372 -45.71 16.21 -33.44
N ASN A 373 -44.49 15.65 -33.45
CA ASN A 373 -43.18 16.13 -32.96
C ASN A 373 -42.89 16.00 -31.45
N GLY A 374 -41.97 15.16 -30.96
CA GLY A 374 -40.88 14.43 -31.61
C GLY A 374 -39.60 15.27 -31.68
N THR A 375 -38.77 15.25 -30.62
CA THR A 375 -37.33 15.58 -30.72
C THR A 375 -36.54 14.87 -29.61
N ALA A 376 -35.82 13.84 -30.02
CA ALA A 376 -34.56 13.36 -29.44
C ALA A 376 -33.42 13.79 -30.39
N ILE A 377 -32.16 13.55 -30.01
CA ILE A 377 -30.85 13.94 -30.63
C ILE A 377 -30.19 15.06 -29.77
N ASP A 378 -28.97 14.94 -29.25
CA ASP A 378 -27.75 14.40 -29.85
C ASP A 378 -26.71 13.88 -28.83
N ASP A 379 -26.02 12.81 -29.23
CA ASP A 379 -24.75 12.28 -28.69
C ASP A 379 -23.68 12.55 -29.76
N SER A 380 -22.61 13.26 -29.42
CA SER A 380 -21.31 13.23 -30.14
C SER A 380 -20.22 13.75 -29.18
N GLU A 381 -19.33 12.87 -28.73
CA GLU A 381 -17.96 12.69 -29.24
C GLU A 381 -17.02 13.89 -28.98
N GLU A 382 -16.09 13.73 -28.03
CA GLU A 382 -14.74 14.26 -28.21
C GLU A 382 -13.71 13.36 -27.50
N GLU A 383 -13.01 12.58 -28.30
CA GLU A 383 -11.75 11.91 -27.97
C GLU A 383 -10.65 12.97 -27.81
N THR A 384 -9.88 12.91 -26.71
CA THR A 384 -8.50 13.41 -26.72
C THR A 384 -7.60 12.40 -26.03
N SER A 385 -6.88 11.64 -26.85
CA SER A 385 -5.62 10.98 -26.51
C SER A 385 -4.55 12.06 -26.30
N GLU A 386 -3.76 11.97 -25.24
CA GLU A 386 -2.42 12.56 -25.25
C GLU A 386 -1.47 11.74 -24.38
N ASP A 387 -0.52 11.12 -25.07
CA ASP A 387 0.70 10.49 -24.58
C ASP A 387 1.55 11.49 -23.79
N ILE A 388 2.07 11.09 -22.63
CA ILE A 388 3.35 11.65 -22.14
C ILE A 388 4.27 10.50 -21.74
N GLU A 389 5.31 10.42 -22.56
CA GLU A 389 6.46 9.55 -22.50
C GLU A 389 7.49 10.04 -21.46
N LYS A 390 8.33 9.08 -21.08
CA LYS A 390 9.53 9.17 -20.24
C LYS A 390 10.46 10.35 -20.52
N SER A 391 11.15 10.77 -19.46
CA SER A 391 12.59 11.08 -19.50
C SER A 391 13.24 10.65 -18.19
#